data_AF-A0A938ITY3-F1
#
_entry.id   AF-A0A938ITY3-F1
#
_cell.length_a   1.000
_cell.length_b   1.000
_cell.length_c   1.000
_cell.angle_alpha   90.00
_cell.angle_beta   90.00
_cell.angle_gamma   90.00
#
_symmetry.space_group_name_H-M   'P 1'
#
loop_
_entity.id
_entity.type
_entity.pdbx_description
1 polymer ?
#
loop_
_entity_poly.entity_id
_entity_poly.type
_entity_poly.pdbx_seq_one_letter_code
_entity_poly.pdbx_strand_id
1 'polypeptide(L)'
;MNEIVALDWREAAPLARDEFEAAIRAVGAERYHDKHEFHKLLHGGKLKKEQVAAWALNRYCYQEAVPRKDAAFMSRVHDRELRREWIHRIHDHDG
;
A
#
# COMPACT_ATOMS: atom_id res chain seq x y z
N MET A 1 -18.41 11.43 10.33
CA MET A 1 -17.27 12.30 10.64
C MET A 1 -16.37 11.48 11.53
N ASN A 2 -15.30 10.91 10.96
CA ASN A 2 -14.37 10.12 11.76
C ASN A 2 -13.59 11.07 12.66
N GLU A 3 -13.83 10.98 13.96
CA GLU A 3 -12.87 11.45 14.96
C GLU A 3 -11.57 10.69 14.72
N ILE A 4 -10.68 11.26 13.92
CA ILE A 4 -9.27 10.93 14.02
C ILE A 4 -8.90 11.44 15.40
N VAL A 5 -8.97 10.55 16.39
CA VAL A 5 -8.37 10.76 17.70
C VAL A 5 -6.90 10.98 17.44
N ALA A 6 -6.52 12.24 17.29
CA ALA A 6 -5.15 12.66 17.33
C ALA A 6 -4.71 12.46 18.78
N LEU A 7 -4.33 11.22 19.10
CA LEU A 7 -3.34 11.00 20.14
C LEU A 7 -2.19 11.97 19.80
N ASP A 8 -1.86 12.84 20.74
CA ASP A 8 -0.69 13.71 20.58
C ASP A 8 0.54 12.82 20.64
N TRP A 9 0.89 12.24 19.48
CA TRP A 9 1.99 11.32 19.30
C TRP A 9 3.35 11.94 19.65
N ARG A 10 3.38 13.27 19.89
CA ARG A 10 4.56 14.00 20.36
C ARG A 10 4.91 13.69 21.81
N GLU A 11 3.95 13.25 22.63
CA GLU A 11 4.16 12.94 24.05
C GLU A 11 4.26 11.42 24.33
N ALA A 12 3.96 10.58 23.35
CA ALA A 12 4.03 9.13 23.50
C ALA A 12 5.50 8.64 23.48
N ALA A 13 5.85 7.79 24.44
CA ALA A 13 7.13 7.08 24.40
C ALA A 13 7.19 6.21 23.12
N PRO A 14 8.35 6.13 22.43
CA PRO A 14 8.50 5.26 21.28
C PRO A 14 8.26 3.80 21.67
N LEU A 15 7.52 3.08 20.82
CA LEU A 15 7.31 1.64 20.96
C LEU A 15 8.64 0.89 20.80
N ALA A 16 8.78 -0.25 21.48
CA ALA A 16 9.85 -1.19 21.16
C ALA A 16 9.67 -1.70 19.72
N ARG A 17 10.77 -2.17 19.09
CA ARG A 17 10.76 -2.62 17.69
C ARG A 17 9.62 -3.60 17.38
N ASP A 18 9.48 -4.63 18.23
CA ASP A 18 8.50 -5.70 18.01
C ASP A 18 7.06 -5.20 18.21
N GLU A 19 6.86 -4.29 19.18
CA GLU A 19 5.57 -3.64 19.43
C GLU A 19 5.18 -2.71 18.27
N PHE A 20 6.15 -1.98 17.72
CA PHE A 20 5.94 -1.12 16.56
C PHE A 20 5.58 -1.93 15.31
N GLU A 21 6.28 -3.03 15.06
CA GLU A 21 5.94 -3.93 13.96
C GLU A 21 4.55 -4.55 14.14
N ALA A 22 4.22 -5.01 15.35
CA ALA A 22 2.90 -5.53 15.66
C ALA A 22 1.80 -4.48 15.42
N ALA A 23 2.04 -3.22 15.79
CA ALA A 23 1.13 -2.12 15.54
C ALA A 23 0.91 -1.85 14.04
N ILE A 24 1.97 -1.85 13.23
CA ILE A 24 1.85 -1.71 11.76
C ILE A 24 1.05 -2.88 11.18
N ARG A 25 1.34 -4.12 11.61
CA ARG A 25 0.62 -5.32 11.15
C ARG A 25 -0.84 -5.29 11.54
N ALA A 26 -1.19 -4.76 12.70
CA ALA A 26 -2.57 -4.59 13.15
C ALA A 26 -3.38 -3.68 12.22
N VAL A 27 -2.76 -2.64 11.63
CA VAL A 27 -3.43 -1.79 10.63
C VAL A 27 -3.82 -2.58 9.39
N GLY A 28 -2.92 -3.42 8.85
CA GLY A 28 -3.26 -4.33 7.75
C GLY A 28 -4.34 -5.34 8.18
N ALA A 29 -4.11 -5.92 9.36
CA ALA A 29 -5.03 -6.63 10.23
C ALA A 29 -6.47 -6.14 10.16
N GLU A 30 -6.67 -4.84 10.29
CA GLU A 30 -7.96 -4.18 10.43
C GLU A 30 -8.48 -3.61 9.10
N ARG A 31 -7.60 -3.04 8.26
CA ARG A 31 -7.98 -2.09 7.19
C ARG A 31 -7.46 -2.44 5.81
N TYR A 32 -6.78 -3.56 5.62
CA TYR A 32 -6.35 -3.95 4.28
C TYR A 32 -7.56 -4.16 3.34
N HIS A 33 -7.35 -3.93 2.05
CA HIS A 33 -8.46 -3.84 1.08
C HIS A 33 -9.14 -5.17 0.79
N ASP A 34 -8.59 -6.27 1.28
CA ASP A 34 -9.12 -7.62 1.10
C ASP A 34 -10.48 -7.77 1.80
N LYS A 35 -10.67 -6.98 2.86
CA LYS A 35 -11.92 -6.86 3.62
C LYS A 35 -13.00 -6.04 2.92
N HIS A 36 -12.65 -5.24 1.92
CA HIS A 36 -13.61 -4.39 1.23
C HIS A 36 -14.62 -5.27 0.48
N GLU A 37 -15.90 -4.89 0.52
CA GLU A 37 -16.98 -5.70 -0.04
C GLU A 37 -16.77 -6.01 -1.53
N PHE A 38 -16.31 -5.02 -2.30
CA PHE A 38 -15.95 -5.23 -3.71
C PHE A 38 -14.91 -6.34 -3.90
N HIS A 39 -13.90 -6.44 -3.02
CA HIS A 39 -12.85 -7.45 -3.11
C HIS A 39 -13.42 -8.85 -2.79
N LYS A 40 -14.31 -8.96 -1.80
CA LYS A 40 -15.03 -10.21 -1.51
C LYS A 40 -15.88 -10.67 -2.69
N LEU A 41 -16.60 -9.76 -3.34
CA LEU A 41 -17.39 -10.07 -4.53
C LEU A 41 -16.53 -10.50 -5.72
N LEU A 42 -15.38 -9.83 -5.92
CA LEU A 42 -14.42 -10.16 -6.97
C LEU A 42 -13.86 -11.57 -6.79
N HIS A 43 -13.31 -11.90 -5.62
CA HIS A 43 -12.73 -13.22 -5.34
C HIS A 43 -13.79 -14.32 -5.17
N GLY A 44 -14.99 -13.95 -4.74
CA GLY A 44 -16.13 -14.86 -4.64
C GLY A 44 -16.82 -15.16 -5.98
N GLY A 45 -16.32 -14.60 -7.10
CA GLY A 45 -16.89 -14.82 -8.44
C GLY A 45 -18.31 -14.28 -8.60
N LYS A 46 -18.69 -13.24 -7.84
CA LYS A 46 -20.06 -12.69 -7.82
C LYS A 46 -20.24 -11.45 -8.70
N LEU A 47 -19.16 -10.94 -9.28
CA LEU A 47 -19.18 -9.79 -10.17
C LEU A 47 -19.60 -10.17 -11.59
N LYS A 48 -20.30 -9.25 -12.26
CA LYS A 48 -20.54 -9.32 -13.69
C LYS A 48 -19.29 -8.92 -14.48
N LYS A 49 -19.23 -9.29 -15.75
CA LYS A 49 -18.09 -9.00 -16.63
C LYS A 49 -17.72 -7.52 -16.66
N GLU A 50 -18.72 -6.62 -16.68
CA GLU A 50 -18.51 -5.18 -16.74
C GLU A 50 -17.86 -4.63 -15.46
N GLN A 51 -18.18 -5.21 -14.30
CA GLN A 51 -17.59 -4.81 -13.02
C GLN A 51 -16.14 -5.27 -12.91
N VAL A 52 -15.83 -6.47 -13.41
CA VAL A 52 -14.44 -6.96 -13.49
C VAL A 52 -13.63 -6.12 -14.48
N ALA A 53 -14.21 -5.78 -15.64
CA ALA A 53 -13.56 -4.91 -16.62
C ALA A 53 -13.28 -3.51 -16.06
N ALA A 54 -14.24 -2.93 -15.33
CA ALA A 54 -14.04 -1.65 -14.65
C ALA A 54 -12.93 -1.73 -13.60
N TRP A 55 -12.90 -2.79 -12.78
CA TRP A 55 -11.80 -3.02 -11.84
C TRP A 55 -10.45 -3.15 -12.54
N ALA A 56 -10.36 -3.93 -13.61
CA ALA A 56 -9.12 -4.16 -14.34
C ALA A 56 -8.58 -2.85 -14.95
N LEU A 57 -9.45 -2.03 -15.56
CA LEU A 57 -9.08 -0.73 -16.13
C LEU A 57 -8.55 0.22 -15.06
N ASN A 58 -9.24 0.31 -13.92
CA ASN A 58 -8.81 1.20 -12.84
C ASN A 58 -7.54 0.66 -12.13
N ARG A 59 -7.42 -0.66 -11.99
CA ARG A 59 -6.24 -1.27 -11.39
C ARG A 59 -5.02 -1.13 -12.29
N TYR A 60 -5.18 -1.14 -13.62
CA TYR A 60 -4.11 -0.78 -14.55
C TYR A 60 -3.53 0.61 -14.25
N CYS A 61 -4.37 1.63 -14.07
CA CYS A 61 -3.91 2.98 -13.72
C CYS A 61 -3.13 3.02 -12.40
N TYR A 62 -3.53 2.21 -11.42
CA TYR A 62 -2.77 2.05 -10.18
C TYR A 62 -1.41 1.38 -10.43
N GLN A 63 -1.39 0.25 -11.15
CA GLN A 63 -0.16 -0.52 -11.38
C GLN A 63 0.87 0.25 -12.20
N GLU A 64 0.44 0.96 -13.26
CA GLU A 64 1.34 1.80 -14.08
C GLU A 64 1.90 3.00 -13.29
N ALA A 65 1.19 3.48 -12.26
CA ALA A 65 1.70 4.53 -11.40
C ALA A 65 2.73 4.04 -10.35
N VAL A 66 2.81 2.74 -10.07
CA VAL A 66 3.74 2.17 -9.07
C VAL A 66 5.20 2.51 -9.36
N PRO A 67 5.77 2.21 -10.55
CA PRO A 67 7.17 2.52 -10.86
C PRO A 67 7.44 4.03 -10.82
N ARG A 68 6.50 4.87 -11.25
CA ARG A 68 6.60 6.34 -11.14
C ARG A 68 6.68 6.80 -9.70
N LYS A 69 5.85 6.23 -8.81
CA LYS A 69 5.88 6.48 -7.37
C LYS A 69 7.20 6.00 -6.75
N ASP A 70 7.72 4.84 -7.15
CA ASP A 70 9.01 4.32 -6.66
C ASP A 70 10.20 5.16 -7.15
N ALA A 71 10.18 5.64 -8.39
CA ALA A 71 11.18 6.59 -8.90
C ALA A 71 11.19 7.92 -8.12
N ALA A 72 10.00 8.45 -7.79
CA ALA A 72 9.86 9.65 -6.97
C ALA A 72 10.29 9.46 -5.50
N PHE A 73 10.26 8.23 -4.99
CA PHE A 73 10.92 7.90 -3.72
C PHE A 73 12.44 7.92 -3.90
N MET A 74 12.97 7.19 -4.89
CA MET A 74 14.40 7.09 -5.15
C MET A 74 15.08 8.45 -5.40
N SER A 75 14.39 9.41 -6.03
CA SER A 75 14.92 10.75 -6.26
C SER A 75 15.23 11.53 -4.97
N ARG A 76 14.64 11.11 -3.84
CA ARG A 76 14.83 11.70 -2.50
C ARG A 76 15.78 10.87 -1.62
N VAL A 77 16.28 9.74 -2.10
CA VAL A 77 17.17 8.85 -1.35
C VAL A 77 18.62 9.16 -1.70
N HIS A 78 19.39 9.66 -0.73
CA HIS A 78 20.82 9.96 -0.92
C HIS A 78 21.73 8.74 -0.73
N ASP A 79 21.32 7.75 0.05
CA ASP A 79 22.05 6.49 0.26
C ASP A 79 22.11 5.67 -1.04
N ARG A 80 23.33 5.34 -1.48
CA ARG A 80 23.56 4.58 -2.71
C ARG A 80 23.10 3.13 -2.59
N GLU A 81 23.36 2.46 -1.48
CA GLU A 81 23.01 1.04 -1.33
C GLU A 81 21.49 0.89 -1.23
N LEU A 82 20.80 1.80 -0.53
CA LEU A 82 19.33 1.80 -0.52
C LEU A 82 18.74 2.02 -1.92
N ARG A 83 19.32 2.90 -2.76
CA ARG A 83 18.87 3.04 -4.16
C ARG A 83 19.07 1.76 -4.97
N ARG A 84 20.16 1.02 -4.73
CA ARG A 84 20.44 -0.25 -5.43
C ARG A 84 19.50 -1.36 -4.97
N GLU A 85 19.14 -1.38 -3.70
CA GLU A 85 18.12 -2.30 -3.21
C GLU A 85 16.73 -1.94 -3.76
N TRP A 86 16.40 -0.65 -3.92
CA TRP A 86 15.06 -0.23 -4.33
C TRP A 86 14.78 -0.38 -5.83
N ILE A 87 15.81 -0.27 -6.69
CA ILE A 87 15.65 -0.21 -8.15
C ILE A 87 14.93 -1.44 -8.73
N HIS A 88 15.07 -2.61 -8.10
CA HIS A 88 14.41 -3.84 -8.56
C HIS A 88 12.88 -3.69 -8.64
N ARG A 89 12.26 -2.87 -7.78
CA ARG A 89 10.81 -2.64 -7.80
C ARG A 89 10.35 -1.96 -9.08
N ILE A 90 11.20 -1.11 -9.66
CA ILE A 90 10.92 -0.44 -10.93
C ILE A 90 11.08 -1.44 -12.07
N HIS A 91 12.18 -2.20 -12.10
CA HIS A 91 12.40 -3.25 -13.10
C HIS A 91 11.29 -4.32 -13.10
N ASP A 92 10.83 -4.76 -11.93
CA ASP A 92 9.74 -5.73 -11.83
C ASP A 92 8.42 -5.24 -12.46
N HIS A 93 8.21 -3.91 -12.56
CA HIS A 93 7.02 -3.31 -13.16
C HIS A 93 7.23 -2.90 -14.63
N ASP A 94 8.39 -2.33 -14.97
CA ASP A 94 8.66 -1.73 -16.28
C ASP A 94 9.41 -2.67 -17.26
N GLY A 95 10.11 -3.69 -16.75
CA GLY A 95 11.04 -4.55 -17.51
C GLY A 95 12.49 -4.12 -17.37
#